data_AF-A0A6P9AX44-F1
#
_entry.id   AF-A0A6P9AX44-F1
#
_cell.length_a   1.000
_cell.length_b   1.000
_cell.length_c   1.000
_cell.angle_alpha   90.00
_cell.angle_beta   90.00
_cell.angle_gamma   90.00
#
_symmetry.space_group_name_H-M   'P 1'
#
loop_
_entity.id
_entity.type
_entity.pdbx_description
1 polymer ?
#
loop_
_entity_poly.entity_id
_entity_poly.type
_entity_poly.pdbx_seq_one_letter_code
_entity_poly.pdbx_strand_id
1 'polypeptide(L)'
;GLHAQLSDSNLDALELERARKGQKSDYPSGIPECGTDALRFALCAYTTQGRDINLDVNRILGYRYFCNKLWNATRFAIRGLGEGFQPPPSPELNGSESLIDLWILSRLSHAVELCDVGFQAYDFSGITTAVYNFWLYELCDVYLECLKPVFGGSDQAAIQTAQNVLYTCLDAGLRLLSPFMPFVTEELFQRLPRRSPSSDPPSICVTPYPTTEQVSE
;
A
#
# COMPACT_ATOMS: atom_id res chain seq x y z
N GLY A 1 31.04 -1.79 -3.75
CA GLY A 1 30.18 -2.96 -3.48
C GLY A 1 30.29 -3.37 -2.02
N LEU A 2 29.33 -4.15 -1.50
CA LEU A 2 29.21 -4.50 -0.07
C LEU A 2 30.54 -4.97 0.57
N HIS A 3 31.29 -5.82 -0.13
CA HIS A 3 32.57 -6.34 0.37
C HIS A 3 33.73 -5.32 0.35
N ALA A 4 33.67 -4.31 -0.51
CA ALA A 4 34.68 -3.25 -0.56
C ALA A 4 34.54 -2.28 0.62
N GLN A 5 33.31 -2.05 1.11
CA GLN A 5 33.04 -1.19 2.26
C GLN A 5 33.62 -1.75 3.58
N LEU A 6 33.84 -3.07 3.66
CA LEU A 6 34.52 -3.68 4.82
C LEU A 6 35.98 -3.25 4.88
N SER A 7 36.66 -3.14 3.74
CA SER A 7 38.08 -2.77 3.66
C SER A 7 38.34 -1.34 4.13
N ASP A 8 37.34 -0.46 4.03
CA ASP A 8 37.41 0.94 4.46
C ASP A 8 36.86 1.13 5.90
N SER A 9 36.61 0.05 6.63
CA SER A 9 36.06 0.10 7.99
C SER A 9 37.16 0.19 9.07
N ASN A 10 36.78 0.67 10.26
CA ASN A 10 37.66 0.71 11.44
C ASN A 10 37.63 -0.59 12.26
N LEU A 11 37.15 -1.70 11.68
CA LEU A 11 37.08 -3.00 12.35
C LEU A 11 38.50 -3.57 12.54
N ASP A 12 38.73 -4.30 13.63
CA ASP A 12 39.98 -5.03 13.81
C ASP A 12 40.06 -6.21 12.81
N ALA A 13 41.27 -6.71 12.56
CA ALA A 13 41.51 -7.74 11.55
C ALA A 13 40.70 -9.04 11.78
N LEU A 14 40.45 -9.43 13.03
CA LEU A 14 39.68 -10.62 13.38
C LEU A 14 38.19 -10.42 13.08
N GLU A 15 37.64 -9.26 13.41
CA GLU A 15 36.26 -8.88 13.10
C GLU A 15 36.04 -8.75 11.60
N LEU A 16 37.01 -8.22 10.86
CA LEU A 16 37.00 -8.11 9.40
C LEU A 16 36.87 -9.48 8.71
N GLU A 17 37.67 -10.46 9.13
CA GLU A 17 37.61 -11.84 8.61
C GLU A 17 36.27 -12.51 8.93
N ARG A 18 35.77 -12.33 10.17
CA ARG A 18 34.45 -12.84 10.58
C ARG A 18 33.33 -12.21 9.77
N ALA A 19 33.33 -10.89 9.60
CA ALA A 19 32.33 -10.15 8.84
C ALA A 19 32.34 -10.55 7.35
N ARG A 20 33.52 -10.72 6.76
CA ARG A 20 33.65 -11.18 5.36
C ARG A 20 33.08 -12.59 5.18
N LYS A 21 33.37 -13.51 6.10
CA LYS A 21 32.84 -14.88 6.06
C LYS A 21 31.32 -14.91 6.23
N GLY A 22 30.79 -14.11 7.17
CA GLY A 22 29.35 -13.94 7.37
C GLY A 22 28.65 -13.38 6.13
N GLN A 23 29.12 -12.24 5.60
CA GLN A 23 28.56 -11.65 4.38
C GLN A 23 28.57 -12.61 3.19
N LYS A 24 29.63 -13.40 3.00
CA LYS A 24 29.72 -14.38 1.90
C LYS A 24 28.78 -15.57 2.09
N SER A 25 28.55 -15.98 3.33
CA SER A 25 27.61 -17.06 3.68
C SER A 25 26.16 -16.61 3.47
N ASP A 26 25.81 -15.45 4.01
CA ASP A 26 24.42 -15.00 4.10
C ASP A 26 23.97 -14.29 2.81
N TYR A 27 24.90 -13.60 2.14
CA TYR A 27 24.67 -12.81 0.93
C TYR A 27 25.74 -13.10 -0.13
N PRO A 28 25.82 -14.33 -0.66
CA PRO A 28 26.85 -14.72 -1.63
C PRO A 28 26.84 -13.86 -2.90
N SER A 29 25.68 -13.28 -3.24
CA SER A 29 25.48 -12.37 -4.38
C SER A 29 25.34 -10.90 -3.96
N GLY A 30 25.59 -10.57 -2.68
CA GLY A 30 25.33 -9.24 -2.10
C GLY A 30 23.87 -9.05 -1.66
N ILE A 31 23.58 -7.88 -1.07
CA ILE A 31 22.23 -7.49 -0.66
C ILE A 31 21.53 -6.85 -1.87
N PRO A 32 20.38 -7.38 -2.33
CA PRO A 32 19.65 -6.80 -3.44
C PRO A 32 19.05 -5.45 -3.07
N GLU A 33 18.98 -4.55 -4.05
CA GLU A 33 18.29 -3.27 -3.90
C GLU A 33 16.79 -3.52 -3.71
N CYS A 34 16.25 -3.21 -2.53
CA CYS A 34 14.84 -3.47 -2.22
C CYS A 34 13.93 -2.24 -2.37
N GLY A 35 14.52 -1.04 -2.33
CA GLY A 35 13.79 0.24 -2.32
C GLY A 35 13.38 0.69 -0.92
N THR A 36 13.23 2.02 -0.76
CA THR A 36 13.01 2.65 0.55
C THR A 36 11.67 2.28 1.18
N ASP A 37 10.59 2.28 0.41
CA ASP A 37 9.25 1.94 0.91
C ASP A 37 9.16 0.49 1.39
N ALA A 38 9.76 -0.44 0.64
CA ALA A 38 9.80 -1.85 1.01
C ALA A 38 10.56 -2.05 2.33
N LEU A 39 11.69 -1.36 2.53
CA LEU A 39 12.45 -1.39 3.78
C LEU A 39 11.67 -0.79 4.94
N ARG A 40 11.06 0.39 4.77
CA ARG A 40 10.25 1.04 5.80
C ARG A 40 9.10 0.14 6.25
N PHE A 41 8.34 -0.38 5.29
CA PHE A 41 7.21 -1.27 5.57
C PHE A 41 7.66 -2.54 6.28
N ALA A 42 8.78 -3.15 5.86
CA ALA A 42 9.33 -4.32 6.53
C ALA A 42 9.64 -4.06 8.00
N LEU A 43 10.34 -2.96 8.30
CA LEU A 43 10.73 -2.61 9.66
C LEU A 43 9.50 -2.36 10.56
N CYS A 44 8.49 -1.66 10.05
CA CYS A 44 7.23 -1.47 10.76
C CYS A 44 6.49 -2.79 11.01
N ALA A 45 6.49 -3.70 10.04
CA ALA A 45 5.89 -5.03 10.15
C ALA A 45 6.65 -6.00 11.08
N TYR A 46 7.88 -5.68 11.49
CA TYR A 46 8.66 -6.47 12.46
C TYR A 46 8.47 -6.01 13.91
N THR A 47 7.81 -4.87 14.16
CA THR A 47 7.75 -4.24 15.49
C THR A 47 7.13 -5.12 16.58
N THR A 48 6.35 -6.14 16.24
CA THR A 48 5.81 -7.13 17.19
C THR A 48 6.90 -7.97 17.89
N GLN A 49 8.09 -8.13 17.29
CA GLN A 49 9.12 -9.07 17.79
C GLN A 49 9.94 -8.59 19.01
N GLY A 50 9.67 -7.41 19.56
CA GLY A 50 10.41 -6.92 20.75
C GLY A 50 11.82 -6.41 20.41
N ARG A 51 12.74 -6.42 21.40
CA ARG A 51 14.03 -5.70 21.37
C ARG A 51 14.94 -6.05 20.18
N ASP A 52 14.86 -7.27 19.65
CA ASP A 52 15.73 -7.73 18.56
C ASP A 52 14.92 -8.01 17.28
N ILE A 53 15.28 -7.33 16.19
CA ILE A 53 14.69 -7.56 14.86
C ILE A 53 15.59 -8.51 14.09
N ASN A 54 15.11 -9.73 13.80
CA ASN A 54 15.77 -10.61 12.85
C ASN A 54 15.38 -10.21 11.42
N LEU A 55 16.17 -9.31 10.83
CA LEU A 55 15.87 -8.74 9.52
C LEU A 55 16.11 -9.74 8.39
N ASP A 56 15.05 -10.37 7.89
CA ASP A 56 15.09 -11.18 6.67
C ASP A 56 14.95 -10.30 5.41
N VAL A 57 16.01 -10.23 4.61
CA VAL A 57 16.07 -9.51 3.34
C VAL A 57 15.05 -10.04 2.33
N ASN A 58 14.72 -11.34 2.35
CA ASN A 58 13.71 -11.90 1.45
C ASN A 58 12.33 -11.34 1.75
N ARG A 59 12.03 -11.01 3.00
CA ARG A 59 10.78 -10.34 3.36
C ARG A 59 10.71 -8.92 2.79
N ILE A 60 11.83 -8.20 2.79
CA ILE A 60 11.92 -6.87 2.18
C ILE A 60 11.71 -6.96 0.66
N LEU A 61 12.30 -7.97 0.00
CA LEU A 61 12.03 -8.25 -1.41
C LEU A 61 10.55 -8.54 -1.67
N GLY A 62 9.88 -9.28 -0.78
CA GLY A 62 8.43 -9.48 -0.82
C GLY A 62 7.67 -8.15 -0.85
N TYR A 63 8.03 -7.19 0.00
CA TYR A 63 7.41 -5.87 0.00
C TYR A 63 7.79 -5.01 -1.23
N ARG A 64 8.94 -5.25 -1.87
CA ARG A 64 9.24 -4.66 -3.19
C ARG A 64 8.27 -5.18 -4.26
N TYR A 65 7.96 -6.47 -4.25
CA TYR A 65 6.95 -7.03 -5.16
C TYR A 65 5.55 -6.50 -4.86
N PHE A 66 5.25 -6.28 -3.58
CA PHE A 66 4.01 -5.60 -3.18
C PHE A 66 3.93 -4.18 -3.76
N CYS A 67 4.99 -3.37 -3.70
CA CYS A 67 5.02 -2.05 -4.34
C CYS A 67 4.71 -2.13 -5.86
N ASN A 68 5.26 -3.14 -6.55
CA ASN A 68 4.95 -3.38 -7.96
C ASN A 68 3.48 -3.81 -8.17
N LYS A 69 2.89 -4.59 -7.25
CA LYS A 69 1.47 -4.94 -7.29
C LYS A 69 0.60 -3.68 -7.15
N LEU A 70 0.90 -2.77 -6.22
CA LEU A 70 0.21 -1.48 -6.05
C LEU A 70 0.22 -0.65 -7.34
N TRP A 71 1.39 -0.58 -7.99
CA TRP A 71 1.54 0.12 -9.25
C TRP A 71 0.66 -0.46 -10.37
N ASN A 72 0.66 -1.79 -10.52
CA ASN A 72 -0.14 -2.46 -11.54
C ASN A 72 -1.64 -2.37 -11.25
N ALA A 73 -2.04 -2.48 -9.99
CA ALA A 73 -3.43 -2.31 -9.55
C ALA A 73 -3.94 -0.90 -9.86
N THR A 74 -3.16 0.13 -9.51
CA THR A 74 -3.51 1.53 -9.78
C THR A 74 -3.59 1.80 -11.28
N ARG A 75 -2.66 1.25 -12.08
CA ARG A 75 -2.70 1.36 -13.55
C ARG A 75 -3.95 0.71 -14.15
N PHE A 76 -4.32 -0.48 -13.67
CA PHE A 76 -5.56 -1.14 -14.09
C PHE A 76 -6.76 -0.27 -13.74
N ALA A 77 -6.80 0.25 -12.52
CA ALA A 77 -7.90 1.05 -12.06
C ALA A 77 -8.05 2.36 -12.83
N ILE A 78 -6.98 3.12 -13.05
CA ILE A 78 -7.02 4.36 -13.85
C ILE A 78 -7.58 4.08 -15.25
N ARG A 79 -7.20 2.96 -15.86
CA ARG A 79 -7.79 2.54 -17.14
C ARG A 79 -9.29 2.23 -17.02
N GLY A 80 -9.71 1.59 -15.93
CA GLY A 80 -11.11 1.27 -15.63
C GLY A 80 -11.97 2.49 -15.32
N LEU A 81 -11.41 3.52 -14.68
CA LEU A 81 -12.07 4.82 -14.46
C LEU A 81 -12.41 5.50 -15.80
N GLY A 82 -11.58 5.32 -16.83
CA GLY A 82 -11.83 5.86 -18.15
C GLY A 82 -11.51 7.35 -18.27
N GLU A 83 -11.59 7.86 -19.50
CA GLU A 83 -11.28 9.26 -19.79
C GLU A 83 -12.37 10.19 -19.24
N GLY A 84 -11.95 11.28 -18.59
CA GLY A 84 -12.87 12.30 -18.08
C GLY A 84 -13.65 11.89 -16.81
N PHE A 85 -13.32 10.75 -16.20
CA PHE A 85 -13.90 10.38 -14.90
C PHE A 85 -13.67 11.49 -13.88
N GLN A 86 -14.76 11.93 -13.25
CA GLN A 86 -14.75 12.86 -12.14
C GLN A 86 -15.28 12.14 -10.92
N PRO A 87 -14.46 11.94 -9.87
CA PRO A 87 -14.93 11.32 -8.66
C PRO A 87 -16.00 12.22 -8.01
N PRO A 88 -17.04 11.64 -7.39
CA PRO A 88 -18.02 12.42 -6.64
C PRO A 88 -17.36 13.21 -5.51
N PRO A 89 -17.99 14.28 -4.97
CA PRO A 89 -17.40 15.07 -3.89
C PRO A 89 -17.22 14.26 -2.59
N SER A 90 -18.09 13.27 -2.35
CA SER A 90 -18.09 12.37 -1.19
C SER A 90 -18.25 10.91 -1.64
N PRO A 91 -17.84 9.92 -0.82
CA PRO A 91 -18.03 8.50 -1.10
C PRO A 91 -19.44 7.99 -0.78
N GLU A 92 -20.47 8.83 -0.90
CA GLU A 92 -21.85 8.49 -0.53
C GLU A 92 -22.43 7.36 -1.40
N LEU A 93 -23.16 6.45 -0.74
CA LEU A 93 -23.90 5.37 -1.39
C LEU A 93 -25.15 5.93 -2.07
N ASN A 94 -25.46 5.43 -3.27
CA ASN A 94 -26.66 5.83 -4.01
C ASN A 94 -27.68 4.69 -4.15
N GLY A 95 -27.41 3.51 -3.59
CA GLY A 95 -28.26 2.33 -3.62
C GLY A 95 -28.14 1.49 -4.89
N SER A 96 -27.26 1.87 -5.82
CA SER A 96 -26.98 1.10 -7.05
C SER A 96 -25.77 0.19 -6.92
N GLU A 97 -25.17 0.12 -5.74
CA GLU A 97 -23.99 -0.71 -5.44
C GLU A 97 -24.35 -2.19 -5.51
N SER A 98 -23.49 -2.96 -6.16
CA SER A 98 -23.62 -4.42 -6.14
C SER A 98 -23.17 -4.99 -4.79
N LEU A 99 -23.47 -6.27 -4.54
CA LEU A 99 -22.99 -6.95 -3.33
C LEU A 99 -21.47 -6.94 -3.21
N ILE A 100 -20.74 -7.00 -4.33
CA ILE A 100 -19.28 -6.98 -4.30
C ILE A 100 -18.73 -5.57 -4.02
N ASP A 101 -19.43 -4.52 -4.44
CA ASP A 101 -19.11 -3.13 -4.12
C ASP A 101 -19.29 -2.86 -2.62
N LEU A 102 -20.43 -3.26 -2.06
CA LEU A 102 -20.70 -3.13 -0.63
C LEU A 102 -19.71 -3.95 0.21
N TRP A 103 -19.34 -5.14 -0.27
CA TRP A 103 -18.33 -5.98 0.38
C TRP A 103 -16.97 -5.28 0.45
N ILE A 104 -16.45 -4.72 -0.64
CA ILE A 104 -15.13 -4.08 -0.61
C ILE A 104 -15.12 -2.81 0.26
N LEU A 105 -16.22 -2.05 0.28
CA LEU A 105 -16.37 -0.90 1.17
C LEU A 105 -16.37 -1.32 2.65
N SER A 106 -17.07 -2.41 2.99
CA SER A 106 -17.01 -3.00 4.33
C SER A 106 -15.58 -3.43 4.72
N ARG A 107 -14.84 -4.04 3.79
CA ARG A 107 -13.44 -4.42 3.99
C ARG A 107 -12.52 -3.20 4.18
N LEU A 108 -12.70 -2.15 3.38
CA LEU A 108 -12.01 -0.88 3.54
C LEU A 108 -12.28 -0.28 4.92
N SER A 109 -13.56 -0.19 5.33
CA SER A 109 -13.94 0.35 6.63
C SER A 109 -13.29 -0.43 7.78
N HIS A 110 -13.26 -1.75 7.68
CA HIS A 110 -12.57 -2.59 8.67
C HIS A 110 -11.06 -2.34 8.70
N ALA A 111 -10.42 -2.15 7.54
CA ALA A 111 -9.00 -1.81 7.49
C ALA A 111 -8.71 -0.45 8.14
N VAL A 112 -9.56 0.56 7.91
CA VAL A 112 -9.46 1.88 8.57
C VAL A 112 -9.56 1.74 10.08
N GLU A 113 -10.57 1.02 10.59
CA GLU A 113 -10.77 0.78 12.02
C GLU A 113 -9.54 0.11 12.67
N LEU A 114 -9.00 -0.92 12.04
CA LEU A 114 -7.79 -1.59 12.53
C LEU A 114 -6.58 -0.66 12.53
N CYS A 115 -6.45 0.22 11.53
CA CYS A 115 -5.37 1.21 11.48
C CYS A 115 -5.52 2.23 12.62
N ASP A 116 -6.72 2.75 12.86
CA ASP A 116 -7.01 3.73 13.92
C ASP A 116 -6.66 3.16 15.30
N VAL A 117 -7.14 1.95 15.60
CA VAL A 117 -6.80 1.24 16.85
C VAL A 117 -5.29 1.01 16.95
N GLY A 118 -4.66 0.58 15.85
CA GLY A 118 -3.22 0.34 15.80
C GLY A 118 -2.39 1.59 16.07
N PHE A 119 -2.76 2.75 15.52
CA PHE A 119 -2.05 4.01 15.78
C PHE A 119 -2.18 4.45 17.23
N GLN A 120 -3.35 4.30 17.85
CA GLN A 120 -3.55 4.61 19.27
C GLN A 120 -2.70 3.71 20.17
N ALA A 121 -2.54 2.45 19.79
CA ALA A 121 -1.75 1.45 20.54
C ALA A 121 -0.26 1.42 20.17
N TYR A 122 0.18 2.21 19.20
CA TYR A 122 1.52 2.10 18.57
C TYR A 122 1.83 0.70 18.00
N ASP A 123 0.80 -0.05 17.60
CA ASP A 123 0.92 -1.38 16.99
C ASP A 123 1.13 -1.26 15.47
N PHE A 124 2.33 -0.84 15.07
CA PHE A 124 2.66 -0.69 13.65
C PHE A 124 2.59 -2.00 12.87
N SER A 125 2.86 -3.13 13.53
CA SER A 125 2.72 -4.43 12.88
C SER A 125 1.27 -4.73 12.55
N GLY A 126 0.33 -4.51 13.48
CA GLY A 126 -1.10 -4.66 13.25
C GLY A 126 -1.59 -3.78 12.09
N ILE A 127 -1.14 -2.51 12.06
CA ILE A 127 -1.48 -1.57 10.97
C ILE A 127 -0.97 -2.08 9.62
N THR A 128 0.32 -2.44 9.53
CA THR A 128 0.89 -2.94 8.27
C THR A 128 0.21 -4.21 7.79
N THR A 129 -0.19 -5.12 8.70
CA THR A 129 -0.98 -6.30 8.36
C THR A 129 -2.36 -5.93 7.80
N ALA A 130 -3.09 -5.02 8.45
CA ALA A 130 -4.41 -4.59 8.01
C ALA A 130 -4.36 -3.98 6.59
N VAL A 131 -3.45 -3.03 6.36
CA VAL A 131 -3.33 -2.35 5.05
C VAL A 131 -2.83 -3.30 3.97
N TYR A 132 -1.89 -4.20 4.29
CA TYR A 132 -1.41 -5.21 3.34
C TYR A 132 -2.52 -6.17 2.91
N ASN A 133 -3.33 -6.64 3.86
CA ASN A 133 -4.44 -7.55 3.57
C ASN A 133 -5.50 -6.89 2.70
N PHE A 134 -5.86 -5.64 3.00
CA PHE A 134 -6.78 -4.87 2.18
C PHE A 134 -6.30 -4.74 0.74
N TRP A 135 -5.07 -4.27 0.55
CA TRP A 135 -4.53 -4.06 -0.80
C TRP A 135 -4.37 -5.36 -1.57
N LEU A 136 -3.76 -6.37 -0.96
CA LEU A 136 -3.38 -7.58 -1.68
C LEU A 136 -4.58 -8.52 -1.86
N TYR A 137 -5.18 -8.95 -0.75
CA TYR A 137 -6.15 -10.04 -0.77
C TYR A 137 -7.56 -9.56 -1.10
N GLU A 138 -7.94 -8.36 -0.66
CA GLU A 138 -9.32 -7.90 -0.79
C GLU A 138 -9.51 -7.08 -2.07
N LEU A 139 -8.67 -6.06 -2.26
CA LEU A 139 -8.75 -5.20 -3.44
C LEU A 139 -8.21 -5.91 -4.68
N CYS A 140 -6.93 -6.34 -4.67
CA CYS A 140 -6.31 -6.86 -5.89
C CYS A 140 -6.80 -8.26 -6.28
N ASP A 141 -6.84 -9.20 -5.35
CA ASP A 141 -7.09 -10.61 -5.67
C ASP A 141 -8.60 -10.92 -5.83
N VAL A 142 -9.48 -10.09 -5.27
CA VAL A 142 -10.93 -10.27 -5.36
C VAL A 142 -11.60 -9.13 -6.12
N TYR A 143 -11.62 -7.90 -5.57
CA TYR A 143 -12.45 -6.84 -6.14
C TYR A 143 -12.07 -6.47 -7.58
N LEU A 144 -10.78 -6.24 -7.86
CA LEU A 144 -10.34 -5.92 -9.22
C LEU A 144 -10.63 -7.05 -10.23
N GLU A 145 -10.58 -8.31 -9.80
CA GLU A 145 -10.95 -9.45 -10.63
C GLU A 145 -12.45 -9.47 -10.94
N CYS A 146 -13.29 -9.14 -9.95
CA CYS A 146 -14.74 -9.00 -10.12
C CYS A 146 -15.14 -7.83 -11.02
N LEU A 147 -14.33 -6.75 -11.07
CA LEU A 147 -14.62 -5.59 -11.93
C LEU A 147 -14.29 -5.80 -13.40
N LYS A 148 -13.43 -6.75 -13.75
CA LYS A 148 -13.08 -7.06 -15.16
C LYS A 148 -14.31 -7.29 -16.05
N PRO A 149 -15.29 -8.15 -15.70
CA PRO A 149 -16.50 -8.32 -16.50
C PRO A 149 -17.42 -7.08 -16.47
N VAL A 150 -17.46 -6.32 -15.37
CA VAL A 150 -18.27 -5.10 -15.26
C VAL A 150 -17.79 -4.06 -16.26
N PHE A 151 -16.48 -3.79 -16.29
CA PHE A 151 -15.86 -2.85 -17.23
C PHE A 151 -15.89 -3.32 -18.69
N GLY A 152 -16.10 -4.62 -18.93
CA GLY A 152 -16.34 -5.17 -20.27
C GLY A 152 -17.82 -5.20 -20.68
N GLY A 153 -18.74 -4.83 -19.79
CA GLY A 153 -20.17 -4.86 -20.00
C GLY A 153 -20.73 -3.62 -20.70
N SER A 154 -22.04 -3.59 -20.89
CA SER A 154 -22.76 -2.45 -21.49
C SER A 154 -23.58 -1.64 -20.48
N ASP A 155 -23.74 -2.12 -19.24
CA ASP A 155 -24.50 -1.44 -18.19
C ASP A 155 -23.71 -0.25 -17.64
N GLN A 156 -24.02 0.94 -18.16
CA GLN A 156 -23.33 2.17 -17.78
C GLN A 156 -23.55 2.56 -16.31
N ALA A 157 -24.70 2.20 -15.73
CA ALA A 157 -24.97 2.50 -14.33
C ALA A 157 -24.08 1.64 -13.42
N ALA A 158 -24.00 0.33 -13.70
CA ALA A 158 -23.11 -0.57 -12.97
C ALA A 158 -21.63 -0.17 -13.11
N ILE A 159 -21.20 0.22 -14.32
CA ILE A 159 -19.83 0.70 -14.56
C ILE A 159 -19.55 1.95 -13.73
N GLN A 160 -20.42 2.96 -13.76
CA GLN A 160 -20.23 4.21 -13.03
C GLN A 160 -20.16 3.98 -11.52
N THR A 161 -21.03 3.13 -10.98
CA THR A 161 -21.00 2.78 -9.55
C THR A 161 -19.71 2.09 -9.18
N ALA A 162 -19.28 1.08 -9.95
CA ALA A 162 -18.01 0.39 -9.74
C ALA A 162 -16.80 1.33 -9.82
N GLN A 163 -16.81 2.31 -10.73
CA GLN A 163 -15.75 3.31 -10.83
C GLN A 163 -15.68 4.20 -9.57
N ASN A 164 -16.81 4.64 -9.05
CA ASN A 164 -16.87 5.46 -7.84
C ASN A 164 -16.36 4.70 -6.61
N VAL A 165 -16.75 3.42 -6.48
CA VAL A 165 -16.33 2.55 -5.38
C VAL A 165 -14.84 2.22 -5.49
N LEU A 166 -14.37 1.86 -6.69
CA LEU A 166 -12.96 1.62 -6.96
C LEU A 166 -12.09 2.84 -6.65
N TYR A 167 -12.52 4.03 -7.07
CA TYR A 167 -11.82 5.28 -6.76
C TYR A 167 -11.71 5.49 -5.25
N THR A 168 -12.82 5.31 -4.52
CA THR A 168 -12.85 5.44 -3.06
C THR A 168 -11.88 4.47 -2.38
N CYS A 169 -11.83 3.22 -2.83
CA CYS A 169 -10.90 2.21 -2.33
C CYS A 169 -9.43 2.57 -2.58
N LEU A 170 -9.10 3.11 -3.75
CA LEU A 170 -7.72 3.51 -4.07
C LEU A 170 -7.29 4.73 -3.27
N ASP A 171 -8.12 5.77 -3.25
CA ASP A 171 -7.80 7.01 -2.56
C ASP A 171 -7.63 6.78 -1.05
N ALA A 172 -8.58 6.09 -0.40
CA ALA A 172 -8.45 5.75 1.02
C ALA A 172 -7.31 4.75 1.25
N GLY A 173 -7.19 3.71 0.42
CA GLY A 173 -6.14 2.70 0.55
C GLY A 173 -4.72 3.25 0.42
N LEU A 174 -4.50 4.22 -0.48
CA LEU A 174 -3.20 4.89 -0.63
C LEU A 174 -2.90 5.76 0.60
N ARG A 175 -3.90 6.49 1.10
CA ARG A 175 -3.76 7.32 2.30
C ARG A 175 -3.46 6.46 3.54
N LEU A 176 -4.10 5.30 3.68
CA LEU A 176 -3.79 4.35 4.76
C LEU A 176 -2.33 3.90 4.74
N LEU A 177 -1.79 3.64 3.55
CA LEU A 177 -0.45 3.12 3.34
C LEU A 177 0.66 4.18 3.43
N SER A 178 0.33 5.44 3.18
CA SER A 178 1.29 6.55 3.04
C SER A 178 2.29 6.73 4.20
N PRO A 179 1.91 6.58 5.49
CA PRO A 179 2.88 6.70 6.58
C PRO A 179 4.04 5.69 6.48
N PHE A 180 3.78 4.53 5.86
CA PHE A 180 4.74 3.44 5.75
C PHE A 180 5.48 3.44 4.40
N MET A 181 4.77 3.75 3.30
CA MET A 181 5.33 3.74 1.94
C MET A 181 5.17 5.09 1.22
N PRO A 182 5.73 6.19 1.75
CA PRO A 182 5.42 7.55 1.29
C PRO A 182 5.74 7.79 -0.19
N PHE A 183 6.79 7.19 -0.75
CA PHE A 183 7.23 7.52 -2.11
C PHE A 183 6.31 6.92 -3.17
N VAL A 184 6.02 5.62 -3.09
CA VAL A 184 5.12 4.95 -4.04
C VAL A 184 3.68 5.46 -3.87
N THR A 185 3.23 5.73 -2.64
CA THR A 185 1.86 6.22 -2.45
C THR A 185 1.68 7.63 -2.99
N GLU A 186 2.67 8.51 -2.82
CA GLU A 186 2.63 9.86 -3.41
C GLU A 186 2.56 9.78 -4.94
N GLU A 187 3.46 8.99 -5.54
CA GLU A 187 3.51 8.83 -7.00
C GLU A 187 2.20 8.30 -7.58
N LEU A 188 1.55 7.34 -6.90
CA LEU A 188 0.27 6.78 -7.31
C LEU A 188 -0.90 7.75 -7.08
N PHE A 189 -0.89 8.48 -5.97
CA PHE A 189 -1.92 9.45 -5.62
C PHE A 189 -1.98 10.62 -6.61
N GLN A 190 -0.82 11.10 -7.07
CA GLN A 190 -0.75 12.16 -8.08
C GLN A 190 -1.33 11.77 -9.44
N ARG A 191 -1.51 10.46 -9.70
CA ARG A 191 -2.14 9.95 -10.92
C ARG A 191 -3.66 9.79 -10.79
N LEU A 192 -4.19 9.84 -9.57
CA LEU A 192 -5.63 9.77 -9.37
C LEU A 192 -6.27 11.14 -9.68
N PRO A 193 -7.46 11.15 -10.30
CA PRO A 193 -8.23 12.39 -10.41
C PRO A 193 -8.55 12.94 -9.01
N ARG A 194 -8.58 14.26 -8.87
CA ARG A 194 -8.86 14.95 -7.60
C ARG A 194 -10.36 15.23 -7.48
N ARG A 195 -10.95 15.07 -6.28
CA ARG A 195 -12.38 15.38 -6.04
C ARG A 195 -12.63 16.88 -6.16
N SER A 196 -11.70 17.70 -5.69
CA SER A 196 -11.77 19.15 -5.80
C SER A 196 -10.39 19.74 -6.09
N PRO A 197 -9.95 19.81 -7.36
CA PRO A 197 -8.59 20.22 -7.71
C PRO A 197 -8.14 21.59 -7.14
N SER A 198 -9.08 22.50 -6.89
CA SER A 198 -8.79 23.84 -6.36
C SER A 198 -8.63 23.90 -4.84
N SER A 199 -9.09 22.88 -4.11
CA SER A 199 -9.10 22.87 -2.63
C SER A 199 -8.46 21.63 -2.02
N ASP A 200 -8.31 20.56 -2.80
CA ASP A 200 -7.66 19.34 -2.37
C ASP A 200 -6.18 19.61 -2.05
N PRO A 201 -5.64 19.02 -0.98
CA PRO A 201 -4.24 19.20 -0.65
C PRO A 201 -3.32 18.72 -1.79
N PRO A 202 -2.16 19.37 -1.98
CA PRO A 202 -1.29 19.12 -3.13
C PRO A 202 -0.52 17.79 -3.06
N SER A 203 -0.47 17.15 -1.90
CA SER A 203 0.28 15.91 -1.65
C SER A 203 -0.49 15.00 -0.70
N ILE A 204 -0.27 13.69 -0.82
CA ILE A 204 -0.90 12.70 0.06
C ILE A 204 -0.47 12.92 1.52
N CYS A 205 0.76 13.40 1.74
CA CYS A 205 1.34 13.65 3.06
C CYS A 205 0.64 14.76 3.86
N VAL A 206 -0.09 15.64 3.18
CA VAL A 206 -0.87 16.73 3.79
C VAL A 206 -2.38 16.53 3.59
N THR A 207 -2.77 15.36 3.09
CA THR A 207 -4.18 14.97 2.98
C THR A 207 -4.62 14.32 4.30
N PRO A 208 -5.84 14.63 4.80
CA PRO A 208 -6.35 13.99 6.00
C PRO A 208 -6.33 12.46 5.91
N TYR A 209 -5.85 11.83 6.98
CA TYR A 209 -5.87 10.37 7.11
C TYR A 209 -7.32 9.86 7.10
N PRO A 210 -7.61 8.70 6.47
CA PRO A 210 -8.96 8.16 6.44
C PRO A 210 -9.47 7.89 7.86
N THR A 211 -10.73 8.19 8.10
CA THR A 211 -11.41 7.91 9.38
C THR A 211 -12.61 7.01 9.12
N THR A 212 -13.02 6.24 10.12
CA THR A 212 -14.18 5.34 10.02
C THR A 212 -15.44 6.09 9.58
N GLU A 213 -15.68 7.30 10.09
CA GLU A 213 -16.79 8.18 9.68
C GLU A 213 -16.85 8.48 8.17
N GLN A 214 -15.70 8.45 7.47
CA GLN A 214 -15.63 8.70 6.02
C GLN A 214 -15.92 7.45 5.17
N VAL A 215 -15.88 6.26 5.77
CA VAL A 215 -15.97 4.97 5.06
C VAL A 215 -17.05 4.04 5.62
N SER A 216 -17.69 4.43 6.73
CA SER A 216 -18.78 3.70 7.37
C SER A 216 -20.12 4.29 6.95
N GLU A 217 -20.77 3.67 5.96
CA GLU A 217 -22.22 3.71 5.75
C GLU A 217 -22.75 2.30 5.44
#